data_AF-A0A0R3LG30-F1
#
_entry.id   AF-A0A0R3LG30-F1
#
_cell.length_a   1.000
_cell.length_b   1.000
_cell.length_c   1.000
_cell.angle_alpha   90.00
_cell.angle_beta   90.00
_cell.angle_gamma   90.00
#
_symmetry.space_group_name_H-M   'P 1'
#
loop_
_entity.id
_entity.type
_entity.pdbx_description
1 polymer ?
#
loop_
_entity_poly.entity_id
_entity_poly.type
_entity_poly.pdbx_seq_one_letter_code
_entity_poly.pdbx_strand_id
1 'polypeptide(L)' 'MAKAVASDAKPDTATANSMPPARDPKLAVEEEYQMARRLNTVQSLELFIARHPDDPLAARARADLRSLSR' A
#
# COMPACT_ATOMS: atom_id res chain seq x y z
N MET A 1 -16.88 32.11 -24.98
CA MET A 1 -16.54 30.70 -24.73
C MET A 1 -15.03 30.55 -24.90
N ALA A 2 -14.39 29.74 -24.05
CA ALA A 2 -12.94 29.57 -23.84
C ALA A 2 -12.25 30.61 -22.91
N LYS A 3 -11.56 30.11 -21.88
CA LYS A 3 -10.38 30.77 -21.32
C LYS A 3 -9.38 29.72 -20.82
N ALA A 4 -8.17 29.81 -21.37
CA ALA A 4 -7.02 29.00 -21.04
C ALA A 4 -6.18 29.64 -19.92
N VAL A 5 -5.49 28.75 -19.19
CA VAL A 5 -4.21 28.81 -18.44
C VAL A 5 -3.64 30.16 -17.99
N ALA A 6 -3.27 30.24 -16.70
CA ALA A 6 -2.01 30.81 -16.24
C ALA A 6 -1.78 30.51 -14.75
N SER A 7 -0.64 29.89 -14.46
CA SER A 7 -0.03 29.76 -13.14
C SER A 7 0.42 31.13 -12.61
N ASP A 8 0.23 31.39 -11.32
CA ASP A 8 1.02 32.37 -10.56
C ASP A 8 1.28 31.79 -9.17
N ALA A 9 2.55 31.71 -8.82
CA ALA A 9 3.04 31.21 -7.55
C ALA A 9 3.76 32.36 -6.83
N LYS A 10 3.55 32.52 -5.51
CA LYS A 10 4.58 33.08 -4.62
C LYS A 10 4.63 32.39 -3.25
N PRO A 11 5.83 32.29 -2.63
CA PRO A 11 6.16 31.29 -1.60
C PRO A 11 6.56 31.92 -0.24
N ASP A 12 6.40 31.21 0.89
CA ASP A 12 7.30 31.33 2.05
C ASP A 12 7.22 30.14 3.04
N THR A 13 8.36 29.46 3.17
CA THR A 13 8.93 28.77 4.35
C THR A 13 8.05 28.00 5.34
N ALA A 14 7.94 26.69 5.13
CA ALA A 14 8.25 25.68 6.15
C ALA A 14 8.28 24.29 5.49
N THR A 15 9.36 23.56 5.70
CA THR A 15 9.66 22.22 5.18
C THR A 15 8.67 21.18 5.71
N ALA A 16 7.45 21.13 5.18
CA ALA A 16 6.57 19.97 5.37
C ALA A 16 6.78 19.05 4.17
N ASN A 17 7.43 17.91 4.40
CA ASN A 17 7.40 16.77 3.49
C ASN A 17 5.94 16.57 3.05
N SER A 18 5.61 17.00 1.83
CA SER A 18 4.32 16.73 1.20
C SER A 18 4.23 15.25 0.91
N MET A 19 4.01 14.45 1.94
CA MET A 19 3.58 13.07 1.76
C MET A 19 2.29 13.13 0.94
N PRO A 20 2.16 12.29 -0.10
CA PRO A 20 0.90 12.16 -0.82
C PRO A 20 -0.24 11.90 0.18
N PRO A 21 -1.48 12.33 -0.13
CA PRO A 21 -2.60 12.10 0.77
C PRO A 21 -2.63 10.65 1.19
N ALA A 22 -2.88 10.40 2.48
CA ALA A 22 -2.94 9.05 3.02
C ALA A 22 -3.92 8.23 2.16
N ARG A 23 -3.40 7.25 1.42
CA ARG A 23 -4.22 6.34 0.62
C ARG A 23 -5.22 5.67 1.56
N ASP A 24 -6.39 5.31 1.03
CA ASP A 24 -7.37 4.51 1.77
C ASP A 24 -6.67 3.32 2.43
N PRO A 25 -6.74 3.17 3.76
CA PRO A 25 -5.95 2.19 4.48
C PRO A 25 -6.26 0.76 4.01
N LYS A 26 -7.53 0.50 3.67
CA LYS A 26 -7.95 -0.78 3.08
C LYS A 26 -7.29 -1.07 1.73
N LEU A 27 -7.16 -0.04 0.89
CA LEU A 27 -6.52 -0.14 -0.42
C LEU A 27 -5.02 -0.39 -0.25
N ALA A 28 -4.38 0.28 0.71
CA ALA A 28 -2.96 0.06 1.01
C ALA A 28 -2.68 -1.38 1.49
N VAL A 29 -3.54 -1.93 2.35
CA VAL A 29 -3.43 -3.33 2.82
C VAL A 29 -3.63 -4.33 1.68
N GLU A 30 -4.63 -4.11 0.81
CA GLU A 30 -4.84 -4.96 -0.37
C GLU A 30 -3.64 -4.92 -1.31
N GLU A 31 -3.08 -3.74 -1.61
CA GLU A 31 -1.89 -3.64 -2.46
C GLU A 31 -0.68 -4.37 -1.85
N GLU A 32 -0.44 -4.24 -0.54
CA GLU A 32 0.65 -4.95 0.13
C GLU A 32 0.45 -6.48 0.07
N TYR A 33 -0.77 -6.97 0.28
CA TYR A 33 -1.11 -8.38 0.11
C TYR A 33 -0.83 -8.87 -1.32
N GLN A 34 -1.28 -8.12 -2.33
CA GLN A 34 -1.06 -8.50 -3.73
C GLN A 34 0.43 -8.48 -4.09
N MET A 35 1.21 -7.55 -3.54
CA MET A 35 2.67 -7.55 -3.70
C MET A 35 3.29 -8.80 -3.06
N ALA A 36 2.93 -9.13 -1.82
CA ALA A 36 3.42 -10.33 -1.14
C ALA A 36 3.07 -11.62 -1.89
N ARG A 37 1.84 -11.71 -2.39
CA ARG A 37 1.34 -12.84 -3.18
C ARG A 37 2.01 -12.95 -4.55
N ARG A 38 2.30 -11.83 -5.22
CA ARG A 38 3.07 -11.82 -6.48
C ARG A 38 4.50 -12.29 -6.29
N LEU A 39 5.12 -11.93 -5.18
CA LEU A 39 6.46 -12.43 -4.82
C LEU A 39 6.43 -13.93 -4.53
N ASN A 40 5.31 -14.43 -3.98
CA ASN A 40 5.05 -15.85 -3.77
C ASN A 40 6.17 -16.56 -2.97
N THR A 41 6.75 -15.83 -2.00
CA THR A 41 7.75 -16.35 -1.07
C THR A 41 7.18 -16.43 0.33
N VAL A 42 7.68 -17.37 1.13
CA VAL A 42 7.28 -17.53 2.54
C VAL A 42 7.51 -16.22 3.31
N GLN A 43 8.70 -15.63 3.18
CA GLN A 43 9.07 -14.41 3.89
C GLN A 43 8.13 -13.22 3.60
N SER A 44 7.72 -13.02 2.34
CA SER A 44 6.82 -11.91 1.98
C SER A 44 5.42 -12.10 2.57
N LEU A 45 4.91 -13.33 2.55
CA LEU A 45 3.59 -13.65 3.12
C LEU A 45 3.62 -13.57 4.65
N GLU A 46 4.67 -14.07 5.31
CA GLU A 46 4.85 -13.95 6.76
C GLU A 46 4.92 -12.49 7.21
N LEU A 47 5.67 -11.67 6.48
CA LEU A 47 5.80 -10.25 6.78
C LEU A 47 4.46 -9.52 6.69
N PHE A 48 3.65 -9.83 5.67
CA PHE A 48 2.30 -9.29 5.54
C PHE A 48 1.41 -9.72 6.72
N ILE A 49 1.44 -11.00 7.09
CA ILE A 49 0.66 -11.54 8.23
C ILE A 49 1.09 -10.88 9.55
N ALA A 50 2.38 -10.64 9.75
CA ALA A 50 2.90 -10.01 10.96
C ALA A 50 2.46 -8.53 11.08
N ARG A 51 2.28 -7.83 9.96
CA ARG A 51 1.79 -6.44 9.93
C ARG A 51 0.29 -6.34 10.10
N HIS A 52 -0.47 -7.27 9.53
CA HIS A 52 -1.94 -7.23 9.48
C HIS A 52 -2.58 -8.51 10.05
N PRO A 53 -2.28 -8.92 11.29
CA PRO A 53 -2.70 -10.24 11.79
C PRO A 53 -4.21 -10.43 11.90
N ASP A 54 -4.96 -9.33 12.07
CA ASP A 54 -6.42 -9.28 12.23
C ASP A 54 -7.16 -8.97 10.91
N ASP A 55 -6.45 -8.70 9.82
CA ASP A 55 -7.08 -8.40 8.53
C ASP A 55 -7.59 -9.69 7.86
N PRO A 56 -8.77 -9.67 7.21
CA PRO A 56 -9.29 -10.83 6.48
C PRO A 56 -8.33 -11.36 5.39
N LEU A 57 -7.46 -10.52 4.82
CA LEU A 57 -6.44 -10.95 3.87
C LEU A 57 -5.33 -11.76 4.52
N ALA A 58 -5.06 -11.63 5.82
CA ALA A 58 -4.07 -12.46 6.50
C ALA A 58 -4.49 -13.93 6.56
N ALA A 59 -5.79 -14.23 6.62
CA ALA A 59 -6.28 -15.60 6.49
C ALA A 59 -5.95 -16.20 5.11
N ARG A 60 -6.02 -15.38 4.05
CA ARG A 60 -5.64 -15.78 2.68
C ARG A 60 -4.13 -15.95 2.56
N ALA A 61 -3.34 -15.00 3.07
CA ALA A 61 -1.88 -15.11 3.10
C ALA A 61 -1.39 -16.37 3.82
N ARG A 62 -2.03 -16.75 4.93
CA ARG A 62 -1.74 -18.01 5.64
C ARG A 62 -2.05 -19.24 4.79
N ALA A 63 -3.08 -19.19 3.94
CA ALA A 63 -3.40 -20.29 3.03
C ALA A 63 -2.37 -20.40 1.90
N ASP A 64 -1.98 -19.27 1.31
CA ASP A 64 -0.93 -19.21 0.28
C ASP A 64 0.41 -19.74 0.84
N LEU A 65 0.78 -19.36 2.07
CA LEU A 65 1.99 -19.86 2.74
C LEU A 65 1.97 -21.38 2.92
N ARG A 66 0.85 -21.95 3.36
CA ARG A 66 0.70 -23.41 3.47
C ARG A 66 0.84 -24.11 2.11
N SER A 67 0.41 -23.47 1.02
CA SER A 67 0.56 -24.02 -0.32
C SER A 67 2.03 -24.03 -0.80
N LEU A 68 2.86 -23.10 -0.33
CA LEU A 68 4.30 -23.05 -0.67
C LEU A 68 5.13 -24.07 0.10
N SER A 69 4.70 -24.42 1.31
CA SER A 69 5.38 -25.40 2.16
C SER A 69 5.03 -26.85 1.84
N ARG A 70 4.16 -27.09 0.85
CA ARG A 70 3.68 -28.42 0.47
C ARG A 70 4.47 -28.96 -0.72
#